data_AF-A0A1V5EBR9-F1
#
_entry.id   AF-A0A1V5EBR9-F1
#
_cell.length_a   1.000
_cell.length_b   1.000
_cell.length_c   1.000
_cell.angle_alpha   90.00
_cell.angle_beta   90.00
_cell.angle_gamma   90.00
#
_symmetry.space_group_name_H-M   'P 1'
#
loop_
_entity.id
_entity.type
_entity.pdbx_description
1 polymer ?
#
loop_
_entity_poly.entity_id
_entity_poly.type
_entity_poly.pdbx_seq_one_letter_code
_entity_poly.pdbx_strand_id
1 'polypeptide(L)'
;MKSGLTLVEILVAIVMLAIVAAMMAPYFGSSISLSSTPIARLQASANLSQVLENMTTLYSRIPHWRPSTSYAADTLILPSIRIRNGFHYRCTGGGTSGENEPAWPITAGATVSDGTVTWQNNGAAPTLTDLQTAIGAPGGGENQDYGNAFGNYRVLQNRFIKFDASNREENINGSTGDPAYGRYLKVVVGHRSDASNRTGETRTTLFVLR
;
A
#
# COMPACT_ATOMS: atom_id res chain seq x y z
N MET A 1 -13.38 -67.47 36.65
CA MET A 1 -13.99 -67.96 35.40
C MET A 1 -13.63 -66.97 34.31
N LYS A 2 -12.80 -67.37 33.34
CA LYS A 2 -12.34 -66.48 32.27
C LYS A 2 -13.44 -66.44 31.21
N SER A 3 -14.26 -65.38 31.20
CA SER A 3 -15.13 -65.10 30.06
C SER A 3 -14.23 -64.78 28.88
N GLY A 4 -14.01 -65.79 28.02
CA GLY A 4 -13.30 -65.61 26.76
C GLY A 4 -14.18 -64.80 25.84
N LEU A 5 -13.67 -63.67 25.34
CA LEU A 5 -14.31 -62.90 24.28
C LEU A 5 -14.67 -63.83 23.12
N THR A 6 -15.94 -63.88 22.76
CA THR A 6 -16.37 -64.68 21.61
C THR A 6 -15.88 -64.01 20.32
N LEU A 7 -15.53 -64.81 19.32
CA LEU A 7 -14.97 -64.31 18.06
C LEU A 7 -15.94 -63.33 17.35
N VAL A 8 -17.24 -63.54 17.55
CA VAL A 8 -18.31 -62.66 17.05
C VAL A 8 -18.31 -61.30 17.76
N GLU A 9 -18.07 -61.27 19.06
CA GLU A 9 -18.04 -60.03 19.85
C GLU A 9 -16.83 -59.16 19.51
N ILE A 10 -15.68 -59.77 19.24
CA ILE A 10 -14.47 -59.06 18.74
C ILE A 10 -14.75 -58.46 17.35
N LEU A 11 -15.37 -59.23 16.45
CA LEU A 11 -15.73 -58.73 15.11
C LEU A 11 -16.73 -57.57 15.20
N VAL A 12 -17.78 -57.70 16.02
CA VAL A 12 -18.78 -56.64 16.21
C VAL A 12 -18.15 -55.40 16.82
N ALA A 13 -17.26 -55.53 17.82
CA ALA A 13 -16.58 -54.41 18.43
C ALA A 13 -15.67 -53.64 17.44
N ILE A 14 -14.93 -54.35 16.59
CA ILE A 14 -14.07 -53.73 15.56
C ILE A 14 -14.93 -53.00 14.51
N VAL A 15 -16.03 -53.61 14.07
CA VAL A 15 -16.93 -52.98 13.09
C VAL A 15 -17.60 -51.74 13.68
N MET A 16 -18.07 -51.79 14.92
CA MET A 16 -18.67 -50.64 15.59
C MET A 16 -17.63 -49.52 15.81
N LEU A 17 -16.40 -49.85 16.19
CA LEU A 17 -15.31 -48.87 16.32
C LEU A 17 -14.98 -48.21 14.96
N ALA A 18 -14.94 -48.99 13.88
CA ALA A 18 -14.69 -48.48 12.53
C ALA A 18 -15.82 -47.55 12.05
N ILE A 19 -17.07 -47.89 12.34
CA ILE A 19 -18.23 -47.04 12.02
C ILE A 19 -18.17 -45.75 12.82
N VAL A 20 -17.88 -45.80 14.13
CA VAL A 20 -17.75 -44.60 14.97
C VAL A 20 -16.60 -43.72 14.50
N ALA A 21 -15.45 -44.31 14.15
CA ALA A 21 -14.31 -43.56 13.60
C ALA A 21 -14.64 -42.91 12.24
N ALA A 22 -15.35 -43.61 11.35
CA ALA A 22 -15.80 -43.09 10.07
C ALA A 22 -16.85 -41.98 10.23
N MET A 23 -17.75 -42.10 11.21
CA MET A 23 -18.74 -41.07 11.53
C MET A 23 -18.11 -39.86 12.22
N MET A 24 -17.03 -40.01 12.98
CA MET A 24 -16.31 -38.91 13.63
C MET A 24 -15.39 -38.15 12.66
N ALA A 25 -14.78 -38.81 11.68
CA ALA A 25 -13.86 -38.19 10.71
C ALA A 25 -14.35 -36.87 10.07
N PRO A 26 -15.62 -36.74 9.58
CA PRO A 26 -16.12 -35.48 9.01
C PRO A 26 -16.33 -34.36 10.06
N TYR A 27 -16.56 -34.69 11.33
CA TYR A 27 -16.78 -33.70 12.39
C TYR A 27 -15.48 -33.13 12.98
N PHE A 28 -14.42 -33.95 13.08
CA PHE A 28 -13.10 -33.47 13.54
C PHE A 28 -12.30 -32.78 12.43
N GLY A 29 -12.49 -33.12 11.15
CA GLY A 29 -11.71 -32.55 10.05
C GLY A 29 -12.01 -31.07 9.72
N SER A 30 -13.26 -30.65 9.89
CA SER A 30 -13.73 -29.30 9.53
C SER A 30 -13.55 -28.26 10.64
N SER A 31 -13.65 -28.67 11.91
CA SER A 31 -13.61 -27.74 13.05
C SER A 31 -12.20 -27.14 13.32
N ILE A 32 -11.14 -27.90 13.03
CA ILE A 32 -9.75 -27.48 13.28
C ILE A 32 -9.19 -26.67 12.09
N SER A 33 -9.62 -27.01 10.87
CA SER A 33 -9.14 -26.38 9.63
C SER A 33 -9.78 -25.02 9.36
N LEU A 34 -11.02 -24.78 9.78
CA LEU A 34 -11.70 -23.51 9.58
C LEU A 34 -11.24 -22.41 10.55
N SER A 35 -10.66 -22.78 11.70
CA SER A 35 -10.22 -21.86 12.76
C SER A 35 -8.99 -21.01 12.39
N SER A 36 -8.14 -21.48 11.48
CA SER A 36 -6.95 -20.73 11.03
C SER A 36 -7.26 -19.75 9.89
N THR A 37 -8.34 -19.96 9.13
CA THR A 37 -8.74 -19.09 8.03
C THR A 37 -9.07 -17.64 8.43
N PRO A 38 -9.78 -17.34 9.54
CA PRO A 38 -10.00 -15.95 9.95
C PRO A 38 -8.71 -15.26 10.41
N ILE A 39 -7.81 -15.99 11.07
CA ILE A 39 -6.52 -15.43 11.52
C ILE A 39 -5.63 -15.09 10.32
N ALA A 40 -5.58 -15.99 9.34
CA ALA A 40 -4.76 -15.79 8.14
C ALA A 40 -5.26 -14.61 7.28
N ARG A 41 -6.58 -14.39 7.25
CA ARG A 41 -7.23 -13.20 6.68
C ARG A 41 -6.84 -11.93 7.43
N LEU A 42 -6.96 -11.92 8.76
CA LEU A 42 -6.55 -10.75 9.54
C LEU A 42 -5.08 -10.38 9.31
N GLN A 43 -4.18 -11.36 9.29
CA GLN A 43 -2.77 -11.13 8.99
C GLN A 43 -2.55 -10.61 7.57
N ALA A 44 -3.21 -11.18 6.57
CA ALA A 44 -3.18 -10.69 5.19
C ALA A 44 -3.64 -9.22 5.10
N SER A 45 -4.73 -8.89 5.80
CA SER A 45 -5.29 -7.54 5.81
C SER A 45 -4.35 -6.53 6.47
N ALA A 46 -3.67 -6.93 7.55
CA ALA A 46 -2.70 -6.11 8.26
C ALA A 46 -1.44 -5.87 7.41
N ASN A 47 -0.92 -6.91 6.77
CA ASN A 47 0.21 -6.81 5.85
C ASN A 47 -0.11 -5.85 4.69
N LEU A 48 -1.30 -5.94 4.10
CA LEU A 48 -1.72 -5.04 3.03
C LEU A 48 -1.88 -3.59 3.51
N SER A 49 -2.44 -3.38 4.70
CA SER A 49 -2.48 -2.04 5.30
C SER A 49 -1.09 -1.46 5.48
N GLN A 50 -0.15 -2.24 6.01
CA GLN A 50 1.25 -1.82 6.19
C GLN A 50 1.93 -1.48 4.86
N VAL A 51 1.70 -2.27 3.81
CA VAL A 51 2.20 -1.99 2.46
C VAL A 51 1.72 -0.63 1.96
N LEU A 52 0.42 -0.34 2.12
CA LEU A 52 -0.16 0.94 1.71
C LEU A 52 0.34 2.12 2.55
N GLU A 53 0.59 1.90 3.84
CA GLU A 53 1.20 2.89 4.73
C GLU A 53 2.64 3.21 4.32
N ASN A 54 3.44 2.20 3.99
CA ASN A 54 4.81 2.39 3.50
C ASN A 54 4.82 3.16 2.16
N MET A 55 3.90 2.83 1.24
CA MET A 55 3.72 3.57 -0.02
C MET A 55 3.32 5.03 0.22
N THR A 56 2.38 5.26 1.13
CA THR A 56 1.94 6.61 1.52
C THR A 56 3.07 7.39 2.16
N THR A 57 3.88 6.76 3.00
CA THR A 57 5.01 7.37 3.71
C THR A 57 6.08 7.81 2.73
N LEU A 58 6.45 6.96 1.75
CA LEU A 58 7.41 7.34 0.72
C LEU A 58 6.98 8.59 -0.03
N TYR A 59 5.69 8.66 -0.36
CA TYR A 59 5.12 9.76 -1.13
C TYR A 59 4.90 11.05 -0.30
N SER A 60 4.55 10.93 0.98
CA SER A 60 4.27 12.06 1.88
C SER A 60 5.43 12.45 2.79
N ARG A 61 6.64 11.90 2.57
CA ARG A 61 7.83 12.17 3.40
C ARG A 61 8.24 13.65 3.47
N ILE A 62 7.92 14.43 2.42
CA ILE A 62 8.26 15.85 2.34
C ILE A 62 6.99 16.66 2.61
N PRO A 63 6.92 17.41 3.72
CA PRO A 63 5.75 18.24 4.02
C PRO A 63 5.67 19.46 3.10
N HIS A 64 4.48 20.05 3.02
CA HIS A 64 4.28 21.34 2.37
C HIS A 64 4.78 22.50 3.21
N TRP A 65 5.19 23.58 2.54
CA TRP A 65 5.44 24.86 3.17
C TRP A 65 4.20 25.35 3.92
N ARG A 66 4.43 25.96 5.08
CA ARG A 66 3.40 26.55 5.93
C ARG A 66 3.87 27.93 6.39
N PRO A 67 2.97 28.92 6.47
CA PRO A 67 3.32 30.25 6.94
C PRO A 67 3.72 30.23 8.42
N SER A 68 4.59 31.16 8.81
CA SER A 68 5.00 31.40 10.20
C SER A 68 5.38 30.12 10.98
N THR A 69 6.02 29.18 10.28
CA THR A 69 6.35 27.85 10.80
C THR A 69 7.84 27.74 11.01
N SER A 70 8.26 27.18 12.14
CA SER A 70 9.67 26.92 12.42
C SER A 70 10.14 25.66 11.68
N TYR A 71 11.24 25.79 10.96
CA TYR A 71 11.92 24.73 10.23
C TYR A 71 13.35 24.57 10.74
N ALA A 72 13.77 23.33 10.92
CA ALA A 72 15.17 23.02 11.22
C ALA A 72 16.03 23.12 9.96
N ALA A 73 17.34 23.34 10.13
CA ALA A 73 18.29 23.21 9.04
C ALA A 73 18.16 21.81 8.39
N ASP A 74 18.37 21.74 7.08
CA ASP A 74 18.23 20.54 6.23
C ASP A 74 16.83 19.98 6.05
N THR A 75 15.80 20.62 6.62
CA THR A 75 14.41 20.21 6.36
C THR A 75 14.05 20.39 4.89
N LEU A 76 13.43 19.36 4.30
CA LEU A 76 12.86 19.44 2.95
C LEU A 76 11.41 19.88 3.01
N ILE A 77 11.02 20.75 2.08
CA ILE A 77 9.62 21.16 1.88
C ILE A 77 9.24 21.11 0.41
N LEU A 78 7.94 21.05 0.18
CA LEU A 78 7.33 21.31 -1.12
C LEU A 78 6.61 22.66 -1.08
N PRO A 79 6.61 23.45 -2.16
CA PRO A 79 5.69 24.57 -2.30
C PRO A 79 4.25 24.16 -2.00
N SER A 80 3.41 25.09 -1.57
CA SER A 80 1.99 24.83 -1.41
C SER A 80 1.37 24.34 -2.72
N ILE A 81 0.25 23.63 -2.61
CA ILE A 81 -0.46 23.09 -3.78
C ILE A 81 -0.81 24.17 -4.82
N ARG A 82 -0.95 25.45 -4.40
CA ARG A 82 -1.33 26.57 -5.25
C ARG A 82 -0.18 27.06 -6.13
N ILE A 83 1.05 27.01 -5.63
CA ILE A 83 2.25 27.58 -6.29
C ILE A 83 3.27 26.46 -6.60
N ARG A 84 2.78 25.23 -6.69
CA ARG A 84 3.62 24.06 -6.99
C ARG A 84 4.27 24.24 -8.35
N ASN A 85 5.59 24.11 -8.38
CA ASN A 85 6.41 24.25 -9.58
C ASN A 85 7.16 22.95 -9.96
N GLY A 86 6.89 21.85 -9.24
CA GLY A 86 7.51 20.55 -9.50
C GLY A 86 8.88 20.36 -8.84
N PHE A 87 9.33 21.28 -7.98
CA PHE A 87 10.59 21.18 -7.25
C PHE A 87 10.36 21.09 -5.74
N HIS A 88 11.32 20.54 -5.01
CA HIS A 88 11.38 20.61 -3.55
C HIS A 88 12.56 21.48 -3.11
N TYR A 89 12.45 22.02 -1.90
CA TYR A 89 13.39 22.98 -1.36
C TYR A 89 13.95 22.47 -0.04
N ARG A 90 15.25 22.73 0.18
CA ARG A 90 15.96 22.42 1.42
C ARG A 90 16.17 23.70 2.21
N CYS A 91 15.90 23.67 3.50
CA CYS A 91 16.24 24.73 4.44
C CYS A 91 17.77 24.72 4.66
N THR A 92 18.48 25.81 4.39
CA THR A 92 19.95 25.82 4.53
C THR A 92 20.45 26.16 5.93
N GLY A 93 19.72 27.00 6.67
CA GLY A 93 20.16 27.53 7.98
C GLY A 93 19.19 27.33 9.14
N GLY A 94 18.00 26.77 8.90
CA GLY A 94 16.91 26.79 9.88
C GLY A 94 16.28 28.18 10.03
N GLY A 95 15.16 28.27 10.74
CA GLY A 95 14.49 29.54 11.03
C GLY A 95 12.96 29.41 11.04
N THR A 96 12.27 30.54 10.96
CA THR A 96 10.82 30.64 10.80
C THR A 96 10.48 31.22 9.43
N SER A 97 9.59 30.55 8.69
CA SER A 97 9.08 31.02 7.40
C SER A 97 8.29 32.32 7.53
N GLY A 98 8.16 33.06 6.43
CA GLY A 98 7.34 34.26 6.36
C GLY A 98 5.84 33.98 6.48
N GLU A 99 5.05 35.05 6.54
CA GLU A 99 3.59 34.97 6.53
C GLU A 99 3.04 34.63 5.14
N ASN A 100 3.77 35.02 4.09
CA ASN A 100 3.43 34.76 2.70
C ASN A 100 4.46 33.83 2.06
N GLU A 101 3.96 32.96 1.20
CA GLU A 101 4.80 32.01 0.49
C GLU A 101 5.73 32.74 -0.49
N PRO A 102 7.04 32.43 -0.50
CA PRO A 102 8.00 33.06 -1.41
C PRO A 102 7.78 32.62 -2.86
N ALA A 103 8.27 33.43 -3.81
CA ALA A 103 8.38 33.00 -5.20
C ALA A 103 9.50 31.95 -5.34
N TRP A 104 9.11 30.72 -5.60
CA TRP A 104 10.03 29.58 -5.61
C TRP A 104 10.93 29.55 -6.85
N PRO A 105 12.27 29.57 -6.70
CA PRO A 105 13.19 29.56 -7.84
C PRO A 105 13.22 28.18 -8.50
N ILE A 106 13.14 28.14 -9.83
CA ILE A 106 13.16 26.89 -10.63
C ILE A 106 14.56 26.47 -11.08
N THR A 107 15.56 27.35 -10.95
CA THR A 107 16.96 27.03 -11.25
C THR A 107 17.54 26.17 -10.13
N ALA A 108 18.14 25.04 -10.50
CA ALA A 108 18.76 24.14 -9.54
C ALA A 108 19.83 24.86 -8.70
N GLY A 109 19.81 24.66 -7.37
CA GLY A 109 20.75 25.28 -6.44
C GLY A 109 20.50 26.75 -6.11
N ALA A 110 19.57 27.43 -6.80
CA ALA A 110 19.21 28.81 -6.48
C ALA A 110 18.50 28.91 -5.11
N THR A 111 18.69 30.03 -4.43
CA THR A 111 18.17 30.27 -3.09
C THR A 111 17.12 31.38 -3.07
N VAL A 112 16.19 31.30 -2.10
CA VAL A 112 15.20 32.33 -1.84
C VAL A 112 15.08 32.55 -0.33
N SER A 113 14.97 33.81 0.08
CA SER A 113 14.73 34.19 1.48
C SER A 113 13.24 34.21 1.77
N ASP A 114 12.84 33.65 2.90
CA ASP A 114 11.46 33.50 3.35
C ASP A 114 11.40 33.73 4.87
N GLY A 115 11.03 34.94 5.28
CA GLY A 115 11.15 35.37 6.67
C GLY A 115 12.61 35.30 7.14
N THR A 116 12.89 34.40 8.08
CA THR A 116 14.26 34.14 8.58
C THR A 116 14.90 32.88 8.00
N VAL A 117 14.15 32.12 7.20
CA VAL A 117 14.64 30.92 6.52
C VAL A 117 15.21 31.28 5.15
N THR A 118 16.29 30.60 4.76
CA THR A 118 16.72 30.54 3.36
C THR A 118 16.46 29.16 2.80
N TRP A 119 15.73 29.10 1.70
CA TRP A 119 15.42 27.87 0.97
C TRP A 119 16.31 27.73 -0.25
N GLN A 120 16.81 26.53 -0.51
CA GLN A 120 17.56 26.20 -1.71
C GLN A 120 16.80 25.19 -2.56
N ASN A 121 16.72 25.41 -3.88
CA ASN A 121 16.19 24.42 -4.81
C ASN A 121 17.07 23.17 -4.78
N ASN A 122 16.50 22.05 -4.33
CA ASN A 122 17.19 20.77 -4.14
C ASN A 122 16.80 19.72 -5.19
N GLY A 123 16.21 20.16 -6.31
CA GLY A 123 15.82 19.31 -7.44
C GLY A 123 14.32 19.02 -7.55
N ALA A 124 13.99 18.06 -8.41
CA ALA A 124 12.61 17.70 -8.74
C ALA A 124 11.91 17.02 -7.56
N ALA A 125 10.69 17.46 -7.28
CA ALA A 125 9.83 16.90 -6.25
C ALA A 125 9.45 15.45 -6.59
N PRO A 126 9.26 14.58 -5.57
CA PRO A 126 8.73 13.24 -5.78
C PRO A 126 7.34 13.31 -6.43
N THR A 127 7.17 12.58 -7.52
CA THR A 127 5.91 12.54 -8.27
C THR A 127 5.16 11.23 -8.02
N LEU A 128 3.87 11.20 -8.36
CA LEU A 128 3.13 9.94 -8.38
C LEU A 128 3.64 8.98 -9.45
N THR A 129 4.36 9.47 -10.47
CA THR A 129 5.01 8.63 -11.48
C THR A 129 6.13 7.81 -10.84
N ASP A 130 6.94 8.43 -9.98
CA ASP A 130 7.99 7.72 -9.23
C ASP A 130 7.39 6.64 -8.32
N LEU A 131 6.26 6.96 -7.67
CA LEU A 131 5.52 6.00 -6.86
C LEU A 131 4.97 4.86 -7.74
N GLN A 132 4.39 5.16 -8.90
CA GLN A 132 3.89 4.15 -9.84
C GLN A 132 5.00 3.18 -10.25
N THR A 133 6.18 3.70 -10.60
CA THR A 133 7.35 2.88 -10.95
C THR A 133 7.85 2.05 -9.78
N ALA A 134 7.91 2.63 -8.57
CA ALA A 134 8.36 1.94 -7.36
C ALA A 134 7.42 0.79 -6.95
N ILE A 135 6.11 0.98 -7.11
CA ILE A 135 5.11 -0.07 -6.85
C ILE A 135 5.24 -1.23 -7.84
N GLY A 136 5.64 -0.92 -9.09
CA GLY A 136 5.76 -1.87 -10.19
C GLY A 136 4.57 -1.81 -11.16
N ALA A 137 4.80 -2.17 -12.42
CA ALA A 137 3.73 -2.25 -13.41
C ALA A 137 2.73 -3.36 -13.04
N PRO A 138 1.41 -3.17 -13.25
CA PRO A 138 0.55 -4.34 -13.33
C PRO A 138 1.02 -5.13 -14.56
N GLY A 139 1.59 -6.32 -14.35
CA GLY A 139 2.12 -7.14 -15.44
C GLY A 139 1.10 -7.31 -16.57
N GLY A 140 1.57 -7.31 -17.82
CA GLY A 140 0.78 -7.54 -19.04
C GLY A 140 0.24 -8.97 -19.15
N GLY A 141 -0.53 -9.36 -18.14
CA GLY A 141 -0.97 -10.71 -17.82
C GLY A 141 -1.26 -10.68 -16.33
N GLU A 142 -2.54 -10.78 -15.99
CA GLU A 142 -3.12 -10.58 -14.65
C GLU A 142 -2.21 -11.01 -13.48
N ASN A 143 -1.84 -10.03 -12.65
CA ASN A 143 -1.35 -10.20 -11.28
C ASN A 143 0.12 -10.63 -11.11
N GLN A 144 1.02 -9.66 -10.88
CA GLN A 144 2.41 -9.93 -10.50
C GLN A 144 2.64 -9.73 -9.00
N ASP A 145 3.42 -10.64 -8.43
CA ASP A 145 3.85 -10.60 -7.04
C ASP A 145 5.13 -9.76 -6.92
N TYR A 146 5.12 -8.82 -5.98
CA TYR A 146 6.23 -7.94 -5.65
C TYR A 146 6.67 -8.18 -4.22
N GLY A 147 7.98 -8.31 -4.02
CA GLY A 147 8.64 -8.27 -2.71
C GLY A 147 9.68 -7.17 -2.75
N ASN A 148 9.34 -5.98 -2.23
CA ASN A 148 10.23 -4.82 -2.23
C ASN A 148 10.20 -4.12 -0.85
N ALA A 149 10.75 -2.90 -0.79
CA ALA A 149 10.81 -2.12 0.45
C ALA A 149 9.43 -1.79 1.07
N PHE A 150 8.33 -1.90 0.31
CA PHE A 150 6.98 -1.74 0.86
C PHE A 150 6.46 -3.00 1.54
N GLY A 151 6.97 -4.17 1.17
CA GLY A 151 6.57 -5.48 1.68
C GLY A 151 6.31 -6.49 0.56
N ASN A 152 5.64 -7.59 0.92
CA ASN A 152 5.21 -8.62 -0.01
C ASN A 152 3.74 -8.42 -0.37
N TYR A 153 3.46 -8.12 -1.64
CA TYR A 153 2.11 -7.87 -2.13
C TYR A 153 1.98 -8.25 -3.60
N ARG A 154 0.76 -8.32 -4.08
CA ARG A 154 0.43 -8.55 -5.49
C ARG A 154 -0.20 -7.30 -6.05
N VAL A 155 0.27 -6.79 -7.19
CA VAL A 155 -0.36 -5.62 -7.85
C VAL A 155 -1.46 -6.13 -8.76
N LEU A 156 -2.70 -5.70 -8.47
CA LEU A 156 -3.86 -5.96 -9.31
C LEU A 156 -4.10 -4.78 -10.25
N GLN A 157 -3.95 -3.56 -9.75
CA GLN A 157 -4.07 -2.33 -10.55
C GLN A 157 -3.07 -1.30 -10.05
N ASN A 158 -2.41 -0.62 -10.97
CA ASN A 158 -1.56 0.53 -10.68
C ASN A 158 -1.58 1.46 -11.90
N ARG A 159 -2.52 2.42 -11.90
CA ARG A 159 -2.83 3.25 -13.07
C ARG A 159 -3.24 4.66 -12.69
N PHE A 160 -2.88 5.61 -13.55
CA PHE A 160 -3.42 6.96 -13.46
C PHE A 160 -4.87 6.98 -13.93
N ILE A 161 -5.71 7.70 -13.17
CA ILE A 161 -7.13 7.86 -13.48
C ILE A 161 -7.51 9.34 -13.54
N LYS A 162 -8.63 9.65 -14.17
CA LYS A 162 -9.36 10.91 -13.98
C LYS A 162 -10.83 10.63 -13.76
N PHE A 163 -11.53 11.62 -13.24
CA PHE A 163 -12.99 11.61 -13.18
C PHE A 163 -13.51 12.55 -14.26
N ASP A 164 -14.40 12.05 -15.12
CA ASP A 164 -15.05 12.89 -16.13
C ASP A 164 -16.10 13.81 -15.50
N ALA A 165 -16.73 14.67 -16.31
CA ALA A 165 -17.79 15.58 -15.86
C ALA A 165 -19.04 14.85 -15.30
N SER A 166 -19.16 13.54 -15.55
CA SER A 166 -20.23 12.68 -15.04
C SER A 166 -19.81 11.88 -13.80
N ASN A 167 -18.65 12.19 -13.21
CA ASN A 167 -18.02 11.48 -12.09
C ASN A 167 -17.65 10.01 -12.40
N ARG A 168 -17.47 9.65 -13.67
CA ARG A 168 -17.02 8.32 -14.08
C ARG A 168 -15.50 8.25 -14.11
N GLU A 169 -14.96 7.17 -13.58
CA GLU A 169 -13.52 6.87 -13.63
C GLU A 169 -13.09 6.52 -15.07
N GLU A 170 -12.07 7.24 -15.55
CA GLU A 170 -11.42 6.98 -16.83
C GLU A 170 -9.94 6.65 -16.60
N ASN A 171 -9.44 5.62 -17.29
CA ASN A 171 -8.03 5.25 -17.25
C ASN A 171 -7.23 6.15 -18.20
N ILE A 172 -6.25 6.86 -17.65
CA ILE A 172 -5.34 7.74 -18.40
C ILE A 172 -3.89 7.28 -18.32
N ASN A 173 -3.66 6.00 -18.00
CA ASN A 173 -2.31 5.46 -17.90
C ASN A 173 -1.56 5.58 -19.24
N GLY A 174 -0.37 6.16 -19.22
CA GLY A 174 0.40 6.48 -20.44
C GLY A 174 -0.08 7.72 -21.21
N SER A 175 -1.18 8.37 -20.82
CA SER A 175 -1.70 9.59 -21.47
C SER A 175 -1.01 10.84 -20.93
N THR A 176 0.31 10.98 -21.15
CA THR A 176 1.14 12.09 -20.63
C THR A 176 0.71 13.49 -21.11
N GLY A 177 -0.10 13.57 -22.17
CA GLY A 177 -0.68 14.82 -22.66
C GLY A 177 -1.97 15.25 -21.96
N ASP A 178 -2.57 14.40 -21.13
CA ASP A 178 -3.77 14.76 -20.36
C ASP A 178 -3.39 15.64 -19.16
N PRO A 179 -4.04 16.80 -18.94
CA PRO A 179 -3.72 17.69 -17.83
C PRO A 179 -3.94 17.05 -16.44
N ALA A 180 -4.75 15.98 -16.36
CA ALA A 180 -4.97 15.21 -15.14
C ALA A 180 -3.92 14.11 -14.91
N TYR A 181 -3.06 13.83 -15.90
CA TYR A 181 -1.99 12.84 -15.77
C TYR A 181 -1.04 13.20 -14.62
N GLY A 182 -0.66 12.22 -13.81
CA GLY A 182 0.19 12.44 -12.64
C GLY A 182 -0.52 12.99 -11.39
N ARG A 183 -1.84 13.27 -11.44
CA ARG A 183 -2.59 13.81 -10.29
C ARG A 183 -3.29 12.76 -9.43
N TYR A 184 -3.83 11.73 -10.06
CA TYR A 184 -4.57 10.67 -9.36
C TYR A 184 -4.02 9.29 -9.76
N LEU A 185 -3.42 8.60 -8.81
CA LEU A 185 -2.90 7.25 -9.00
C LEU A 185 -3.75 6.27 -8.20
N LYS A 186 -4.47 5.40 -8.91
CA LYS A 186 -5.25 4.33 -8.30
C LYS A 186 -4.40 3.08 -8.21
N VAL A 187 -4.27 2.58 -6.98
CA VAL A 187 -3.48 1.38 -6.66
C VAL A 187 -4.39 0.36 -5.98
N VAL A 188 -4.39 -0.85 -6.51
CA VAL A 188 -5.09 -2.00 -5.94
C VAL A 188 -4.05 -3.09 -5.73
N VAL A 189 -3.83 -3.44 -4.46
CA VAL A 189 -2.92 -4.50 -4.04
C VAL A 189 -3.69 -5.67 -3.46
N GLY A 190 -3.21 -6.88 -3.68
CA GLY A 190 -3.74 -8.11 -3.12
C GLY A 190 -2.69 -8.83 -2.27
N HIS A 191 -3.14 -9.68 -1.36
CA HIS A 191 -2.23 -10.52 -0.60
C HIS A 191 -1.56 -11.54 -1.52
N ARG A 192 -0.26 -11.74 -1.37
CA ARG A 192 0.46 -12.82 -2.06
C ARG A 192 0.04 -14.13 -1.43
N SER A 193 -0.86 -14.86 -2.08
CA SER A 193 -1.23 -16.20 -1.64
C SER A 193 -0.11 -17.19 -1.98
N ASP A 194 0.50 -17.78 -0.96
CA ASP A 194 1.24 -19.03 -1.13
C ASP A 194 0.25 -20.21 -1.11
N ALA A 195 0.71 -21.41 -1.50
CA ALA A 195 -0.15 -22.60 -1.60
C ALA A 195 -0.83 -22.98 -0.26
N SER A 196 -0.39 -22.43 0.88
CA SER A 196 -0.92 -22.68 2.22
C SER A 196 -1.90 -21.61 2.70
N ASN A 197 -1.92 -20.42 2.09
CA ASN A 197 -2.74 -19.31 2.56
C ASN A 197 -3.42 -18.55 1.39
N ARG A 198 -4.42 -19.19 0.78
CA ARG A 198 -5.22 -18.61 -0.32
C ARG A 198 -6.25 -17.60 0.19
N THR A 199 -5.80 -16.45 0.66
CA THR A 199 -6.68 -15.31 0.96
C THR A 199 -6.83 -14.43 -0.27
N GLY A 200 -8.05 -14.28 -0.80
CA GLY A 200 -8.37 -13.36 -1.89
C GLY A 200 -8.47 -11.89 -1.46
N GLU A 201 -7.80 -11.51 -0.38
CA GLU A 201 -7.90 -10.16 0.17
C GLU A 201 -7.21 -9.14 -0.71
N THR A 202 -7.91 -8.03 -0.92
CA THR A 202 -7.44 -6.91 -1.73
C THR A 202 -7.69 -5.60 -0.99
N ARG A 203 -6.83 -4.63 -1.23
CA ARG A 203 -6.94 -3.27 -0.72
C ARG A 203 -6.73 -2.29 -1.86
N THR A 204 -7.65 -1.33 -1.93
CA THR A 204 -7.61 -0.23 -2.90
C THR A 204 -7.28 1.05 -2.17
N THR A 205 -6.37 1.83 -2.73
CA THR A 205 -6.11 3.20 -2.31
C THR A 205 -6.02 4.12 -3.52
N LEU A 206 -6.40 5.38 -3.30
CA LEU A 206 -6.25 6.45 -4.27
C LEU A 206 -5.20 7.42 -3.74
N PHE A 207 -4.05 7.46 -4.39
CA PHE A 207 -3.05 8.48 -4.14
C PHE A 207 -3.39 9.72 -4.95
N VAL A 208 -3.36 10.87 -4.28
CA VAL A 208 -3.64 12.17 -4.89
C VAL A 208 -2.41 13.04 -4.71
N LEU A 209 -2.01 13.71 -5.78
CA LEU A 209 -1.04 14.80 -5.71
C LEU A 209 -1.69 15.95 -4.94
N ARG A 210 -1.34 16.02 -3.65
CA ARG A 210 -1.79 17.06 -2.72
C ARG A 210 -1.10 18.39 -2.98
#